data_AF-A0A8J7ZDA1-F1
#
_entry.id   AF-A0A8J7ZDA1-F1
#
_cell.length_a   1.000
_cell.length_b   1.000
_cell.length_c   1.000
_cell.angle_alpha   90.00
_cell.angle_beta   90.00
_cell.angle_gamma   90.00
#
_symmetry.space_group_name_H-M   'P 1'
#
loop_
_entity.id
_entity.type
_entity.pdbx_description
1 polymer ?
#
loop_
_entity_poly.entity_id
_entity_poly.type
_entity_poly.pdbx_seq_one_letter_code
_entity_poly.pdbx_strand_id
1 'polypeptide(L)'
;MTPKKKQKRRDYPRKRKHGTWFTVGQIIVILGAVLMIVIAIVDLIFQIASNPQDYAISYTFGQINPYLGIALAIVMGALILWLSVDRRIYNRMKIVLYALLIIVLAVIGGNIGALVVIIGGLILIFYRLSKE
;
A
#
# COMPACT_ATOMS: atom_id res chain seq x y z
N MET A 1 -34.49 26.84 -39.60
CA MET A 1 -34.91 26.21 -38.33
C MET A 1 -34.85 24.70 -38.51
N THR A 2 -33.88 24.03 -37.90
CA THR A 2 -33.69 22.57 -37.91
C THR A 2 -33.24 22.11 -36.53
N PRO A 3 -33.68 20.94 -36.06
CA PRO A 3 -33.90 20.70 -34.64
C PRO A 3 -32.62 20.45 -33.85
N LYS A 4 -32.54 21.05 -32.67
CA LYS A 4 -31.56 20.75 -31.62
C LYS A 4 -31.64 19.25 -31.28
N LYS A 5 -30.69 18.45 -31.76
CA LYS A 5 -30.45 17.11 -31.21
C LYS A 5 -30.01 17.27 -29.76
N LYS A 6 -30.93 17.06 -28.81
CA LYS A 6 -30.63 16.87 -27.40
C LYS A 6 -29.68 15.67 -27.28
N GLN A 7 -28.39 15.92 -27.13
CA GLN A 7 -27.44 14.92 -26.67
C GLN A 7 -27.87 14.50 -25.25
N LYS A 8 -28.57 13.38 -25.15
CA LYS A 8 -28.70 12.66 -23.88
C LYS A 8 -27.29 12.29 -23.45
N ARG A 9 -26.71 13.02 -22.49
CA ARG A 9 -25.58 12.54 -21.69
C ARG A 9 -26.02 11.22 -21.08
N ARG A 10 -25.57 10.11 -21.69
CA ARG A 10 -25.59 8.83 -21.01
C ARG A 10 -24.47 8.91 -19.99
N ASP A 11 -24.82 9.37 -18.79
CA ASP A 11 -24.04 9.09 -17.59
C ASP A 11 -24.09 7.58 -17.39
N TYR A 12 -23.22 6.86 -18.09
CA TYR A 12 -22.96 5.46 -17.79
C TYR A 12 -22.41 5.45 -16.37
N PRO A 13 -23.10 4.85 -15.38
CA PRO A 13 -22.47 4.61 -14.10
C PRO A 13 -21.28 3.72 -14.40
N ARG A 14 -20.05 4.23 -14.19
CA ARG A 14 -18.82 3.45 -14.29
C ARG A 14 -19.08 2.14 -13.55
N LYS A 15 -19.24 1.03 -14.28
CA LYS A 15 -19.38 -0.31 -13.70
C LYS A 15 -18.25 -0.45 -12.68
N ARG A 16 -18.58 -0.44 -11.38
CA ARG A 16 -17.62 -0.67 -10.31
C ARG A 16 -17.17 -2.11 -10.46
N LYS A 17 -16.04 -2.31 -11.14
CA LYS A 17 -15.47 -3.63 -11.46
C LYS A 17 -15.06 -4.38 -10.18
N HIS A 18 -14.93 -3.68 -9.07
CA HIS A 18 -14.53 -4.19 -7.77
C HIS A 18 -15.51 -3.73 -6.68
N GLY A 19 -15.81 -4.64 -5.76
CA GLY A 19 -16.77 -4.46 -4.68
C GLY A 19 -16.15 -3.74 -3.48
N THR A 20 -16.98 -3.30 -2.54
CA THR A 20 -16.58 -2.47 -1.38
C THR A 20 -15.40 -3.06 -0.59
N TRP A 21 -15.37 -4.38 -0.41
CA TRP A 21 -14.29 -5.10 0.28
C TRP A 21 -12.90 -4.96 -0.38
N PHE A 22 -12.85 -4.85 -1.70
CA PHE A 22 -11.60 -4.60 -2.42
C PHE A 22 -11.07 -3.20 -2.12
N THR A 23 -11.97 -2.20 -2.13
CA THR A 23 -11.62 -0.81 -1.80
C THR A 23 -11.12 -0.71 -0.36
N VAL A 24 -11.77 -1.41 0.58
CA VAL A 24 -11.33 -1.47 1.98
C VAL A 24 -9.93 -2.06 2.09
N GLY A 25 -9.65 -3.19 1.43
CA GLY A 25 -8.32 -3.78 1.41
C GLY A 25 -7.25 -2.84 0.84
N GLN A 26 -7.55 -2.14 -0.27
CA GLN A 26 -6.62 -1.14 -0.82
C GLN A 26 -6.37 0.05 0.10
N ILE A 27 -7.41 0.56 0.77
CA ILE A 27 -7.26 1.66 1.73
C ILE A 27 -6.35 1.23 2.88
N ILE A 28 -6.53 0.01 3.40
CA ILE A 28 -5.69 -0.51 4.48
C ILE A 28 -4.22 -0.64 4.02
N VAL A 29 -3.98 -1.15 2.81
CA VAL A 29 -2.62 -1.22 2.23
C VAL A 29 -1.99 0.16 2.13
N ILE A 30 -2.73 1.15 1.62
CA ILE A 30 -2.24 2.53 1.48
C ILE A 30 -1.93 3.14 2.85
N LEU A 31 -2.83 2.99 3.82
CA LEU A 31 -2.64 3.48 5.19
C LEU A 31 -1.41 2.83 5.84
N GLY A 32 -1.23 1.52 5.69
CA GLY A 32 -0.07 0.81 6.20
C GLY A 32 1.24 1.29 5.57
N ALA A 33 1.25 1.55 4.25
CA ALA A 33 2.43 2.04 3.55
C ALA A 33 2.79 3.48 3.97
N VAL A 34 1.79 4.35 4.16
CA VAL A 34 2.01 5.68 4.74
C VAL A 34 2.56 5.56 6.16
N LEU A 35 2.01 4.67 6.98
CA LEU A 35 2.50 4.44 8.35
C LEU A 35 3.97 3.97 8.35
N MET A 36 4.37 3.09 7.44
CA MET A 36 5.77 2.67 7.28
C MET A 36 6.70 3.87 7.05
N ILE A 37 6.32 4.76 6.14
CA ILE A 37 7.12 5.95 5.80
C ILE A 37 7.18 6.91 6.99
N VAL A 38 6.05 7.18 7.64
CA VAL A 38 5.99 8.09 8.79
C VAL A 38 6.86 7.57 9.93
N ILE A 39 6.77 6.28 10.26
CA ILE A 39 7.61 5.66 11.31
C ILE A 39 9.10 5.80 10.95
N ALA A 40 9.47 5.55 9.70
CA ALA A 40 10.85 5.66 9.25
C ALA A 40 11.38 7.11 9.32
N ILE A 41 10.55 8.11 9.02
CA ILE A 41 10.92 9.53 9.14
C ILE A 41 11.05 9.93 10.61
N VAL A 42 10.11 9.51 11.45
CA VAL A 42 10.16 9.78 12.90
C VAL A 42 11.43 9.20 13.50
N ASP A 43 11.76 7.96 13.17
CA ASP A 43 12.99 7.29 13.60
C ASP A 43 14.25 8.05 13.15
N LEU A 44 14.28 8.51 11.89
CA LEU A 44 15.37 9.34 11.37
C LEU A 44 15.55 10.64 12.17
N ILE A 45 14.45 11.34 12.48
CA ILE A 45 14.49 12.59 13.26
C ILE A 45 15.00 12.33 14.68
N PHE A 46 14.54 11.26 15.32
CA PHE A 46 14.96 10.91 16.68
C PHE A 46 16.44 10.49 16.73
N GLN A 47 16.95 9.75 15.75
CA GLN A 47 18.38 9.39 15.68
C GLN A 47 19.29 10.60 15.48
N ILE A 48 18.81 11.64 14.79
CA ILE A 48 19.59 12.88 14.57
C ILE A 48 19.52 13.80 15.81
N ALA A 49 18.38 13.83 16.50
CA ALA A 49 18.11 14.77 17.61
C ALA A 49 18.51 14.25 19.00
N SER A 50 18.55 12.93 19.20
CA SER A 50 18.76 12.30 20.51
C SER A 50 19.72 11.12 20.39
N ASN A 51 20.58 10.96 21.40
CA ASN A 51 21.58 9.89 21.51
C ASN A 51 20.98 8.50 21.16
N PRO A 52 21.71 7.63 20.43
CA PRO A 52 21.15 6.58 19.57
C PRO A 52 20.74 5.28 20.30
N GLN A 53 20.48 5.31 21.61
CA GLN A 53 20.48 4.07 22.40
C GLN A 53 19.13 3.37 22.60
N ASP A 54 18.00 4.00 22.32
CA ASP A 54 16.71 3.34 22.44
C ASP A 54 15.80 3.82 21.31
N TYR A 55 14.93 2.95 20.80
CA TYR A 55 13.70 3.21 20.04
C TYR A 55 13.59 2.67 18.60
N ALA A 56 12.41 2.05 18.38
CA ALA A 56 11.70 1.73 17.14
C ALA A 56 12.48 1.08 15.99
N ILE A 57 13.42 0.20 16.32
CA ILE A 57 14.20 -0.57 15.37
C ILE A 57 13.27 -1.39 14.45
N SER A 58 13.45 -1.23 13.14
CA SER A 58 12.94 -2.18 12.13
C SER A 58 13.35 -3.61 12.53
N TYR A 59 12.38 -4.48 12.78
CA TYR A 59 12.61 -5.79 13.40
C TYR A 59 13.45 -6.74 12.53
N THR A 60 13.66 -6.43 11.25
CA THR A 60 14.42 -7.24 10.30
C THR A 60 15.79 -6.66 9.94
N PHE A 61 15.88 -5.39 9.54
CA PHE A 61 17.15 -4.79 9.07
C PHE A 61 17.69 -3.68 9.98
N GLY A 62 16.87 -3.13 10.89
CA GLY A 62 17.28 -2.06 11.79
C GLY A 62 18.32 -2.51 12.82
N GLN A 63 18.40 -3.80 13.11
CA GLN A 63 19.42 -4.38 14.00
C GLN A 63 20.82 -4.41 13.37
N ILE A 64 20.91 -4.49 12.03
CA ILE A 64 22.19 -4.59 11.30
C ILE A 64 22.72 -3.20 10.98
N ASN A 65 21.87 -2.32 10.45
CA ASN A 65 22.20 -0.92 10.25
C ASN A 65 20.90 -0.08 10.27
N PRO A 66 20.71 0.79 11.28
CA PRO A 66 19.47 1.54 11.46
C PRO A 66 19.16 2.46 10.28
N TYR A 67 20.17 3.12 9.71
CA TYR A 67 20.00 3.98 8.52
C TYR A 67 19.59 3.18 7.28
N LEU A 68 20.13 1.96 7.12
CA LEU A 68 19.74 1.07 6.03
C LEU A 68 18.30 0.58 6.21
N GLY A 69 17.90 0.26 7.44
CA GLY A 69 16.51 -0.09 7.78
C GLY A 69 15.52 1.04 7.47
N ILE A 70 15.86 2.28 7.83
CA ILE A 70 15.06 3.48 7.51
C ILE A 70 14.94 3.65 6.00
N ALA A 71 16.06 3.61 5.27
CA ALA A 71 16.08 3.78 3.82
C ALA A 71 15.23 2.71 3.12
N LEU A 72 15.37 1.43 3.53
CA LEU A 72 14.56 0.34 3.01
C LEU A 72 13.07 0.51 3.31
N ALA A 73 12.70 0.90 4.52
CA ALA A 73 11.30 1.12 4.89
C ALA A 73 10.65 2.22 4.04
N ILE A 74 11.36 3.32 3.78
CA ILE A 74 10.88 4.41 2.91
C ILE A 74 10.73 3.91 1.47
N VAL A 75 11.74 3.24 0.92
CA VAL A 75 11.72 2.72 -0.46
C VAL A 75 10.60 1.69 -0.64
N MET A 76 10.48 0.73 0.28
CA MET A 76 9.42 -0.28 0.23
C MET A 76 8.03 0.34 0.37
N GLY A 77 7.85 1.29 1.31
CA GLY A 77 6.59 2.02 1.47
C GLY A 77 6.20 2.79 0.21
N ALA A 78 7.14 3.47 -0.43
CA ALA A 78 6.92 4.18 -1.69
C ALA A 78 6.56 3.24 -2.85
N LEU A 79 7.23 2.08 -2.96
CA LEU A 79 6.90 1.06 -3.95
C LEU A 79 5.50 0.48 -3.75
N ILE A 80 5.11 0.19 -2.50
CA ILE A 80 3.76 -0.30 -2.16
C ILE A 80 2.71 0.75 -2.52
N LEU A 81 2.95 2.03 -2.23
CA LEU A 81 2.06 3.13 -2.62
C LEU A 81 1.93 3.24 -4.14
N TRP A 82 3.05 3.18 -4.86
CA TRP A 82 3.06 3.25 -6.32
C TRP A 82 2.25 2.10 -6.93
N LEU A 83 2.47 0.86 -6.46
CA LEU A 83 1.68 -0.32 -6.86
C LEU A 83 0.19 -0.15 -6.54
N SER A 84 -0.13 0.46 -5.40
CA SER A 84 -1.51 0.65 -4.93
C SER A 84 -2.28 1.72 -5.69
N VAL A 85 -1.59 2.75 -6.18
CA VAL A 85 -2.20 3.86 -6.91
C VAL A 85 -2.31 3.57 -8.41
N ASP A 86 -1.36 2.84 -9.00
CA ASP A 86 -1.39 2.58 -10.45
C ASP A 86 -2.46 1.55 -10.86
N ARG A 87 -3.57 2.09 -11.36
CA ARG A 87 -4.70 1.31 -11.89
C ARG A 87 -4.33 0.39 -13.05
N ARG A 88 -3.22 0.63 -13.77
CA ARG A 88 -2.78 -0.22 -14.89
C ARG A 88 -2.24 -1.55 -14.40
N ILE A 89 -1.42 -1.52 -13.36
CA ILE A 89 -0.79 -2.70 -12.75
C ILE A 89 -1.88 -3.61 -12.21
N TYR A 90 -2.83 -3.02 -11.48
CA TYR A 90 -3.96 -3.72 -10.91
C TYR A 90 -4.87 -4.41 -11.94
N ASN A 91 -5.06 -3.83 -13.13
CA ASN A 91 -5.93 -4.40 -14.16
C ASN A 91 -5.24 -5.46 -15.04
N ARG A 92 -3.91 -5.49 -15.07
CA ARG A 92 -3.14 -6.46 -15.89
C ARG A 92 -2.69 -7.68 -15.09
N MET A 93 -2.49 -7.56 -13.78
CA MET A 93 -2.01 -8.66 -12.93
C MET A 93 -3.14 -9.43 -12.26
N LYS A 94 -2.90 -10.72 -11.98
CA LYS A 94 -3.79 -11.52 -11.13
C LYS A 94 -3.80 -10.90 -9.72
N ILE A 95 -4.99 -10.73 -9.13
CA ILE A 95 -5.16 -10.08 -7.81
C ILE A 95 -4.32 -10.78 -6.73
N VAL A 96 -4.23 -12.12 -6.78
CA VAL A 96 -3.41 -12.90 -5.85
C VAL A 96 -1.92 -12.55 -5.99
N LEU A 97 -1.40 -12.50 -7.22
CA LEU A 97 0.00 -12.14 -7.47
C LEU A 97 0.31 -10.71 -7.02
N TYR A 98 -0.62 -9.79 -7.26
CA TYR A 98 -0.53 -8.40 -6.80
C TYR A 98 -0.46 -8.29 -5.27
N ALA A 99 -1.35 -8.99 -4.56
CA ALA A 99 -1.36 -8.99 -3.10
C ALA A 99 -0.11 -9.67 -2.50
N LEU A 100 0.37 -10.74 -3.14
CA LEU A 100 1.56 -11.46 -2.70
C LEU A 100 2.82 -10.59 -2.85
N LEU A 101 2.95 -9.81 -3.93
CA LEU A 101 4.02 -8.83 -4.08
C LEU A 101 3.99 -7.76 -2.98
N ILE A 102 2.81 -7.24 -2.65
CA ILE A 102 2.65 -6.25 -1.56
C ILE A 102 3.09 -6.83 -0.23
N ILE A 103 2.72 -8.08 0.06
CA ILE A 103 3.13 -8.77 1.30
C ILE A 103 4.65 -8.93 1.35
N VAL A 104 5.29 -9.37 0.26
CA VAL A 104 6.74 -9.53 0.20
C VAL A 104 7.45 -8.19 0.43
N LEU A 105 7.00 -7.12 -0.23
CA LEU A 105 7.56 -5.77 -0.04
C LEU A 105 7.37 -5.28 1.40
N ALA A 106 6.21 -5.56 2.02
CA ALA A 106 5.94 -5.21 3.40
C ALA A 106 6.91 -5.93 4.35
N VAL A 107 7.12 -7.23 4.18
CA VAL A 107 8.05 -8.02 5.00
C VAL A 107 9.48 -7.45 4.93
N ILE A 108 9.93 -7.04 3.74
CA ILE A 108 11.24 -6.38 3.56
C ILE A 108 11.29 -5.05 4.32
N GLY A 109 10.18 -4.32 4.37
CA GLY A 109 10.06 -3.06 5.11
C GLY A 109 10.08 -3.19 6.63
N GLY A 110 9.79 -4.36 7.20
CA GLY A 110 10.17 -4.72 8.57
C GLY A 110 9.55 -3.97 9.75
N ASN A 111 8.63 -3.03 9.51
CA ASN A 111 8.10 -2.12 10.53
C ASN A 111 6.64 -2.43 10.91
N ILE A 112 6.11 -1.79 11.95
CA ILE A 112 4.68 -1.92 12.34
C ILE A 112 3.74 -1.63 11.15
N GLY A 113 4.09 -0.66 10.30
CA GLY A 113 3.32 -0.38 9.09
C GLY A 113 3.26 -1.56 8.11
N ALA A 114 4.28 -2.41 8.06
CA ALA A 114 4.28 -3.61 7.25
C ALA A 114 3.20 -4.61 7.69
N LEU A 115 2.97 -4.75 8.99
CA LEU A 115 1.90 -5.63 9.51
C LEU A 115 0.53 -5.17 9.01
N VAL A 116 0.27 -3.86 9.03
CA VAL A 116 -0.97 -3.27 8.51
C VAL A 116 -1.10 -3.52 7.01
N VAL A 117 -0.01 -3.38 6.25
CA VAL A 117 0.02 -3.70 4.81
C VAL A 117 -0.28 -5.18 4.56
N ILE A 118 0.29 -6.08 5.35
CA ILE A 118 0.07 -7.54 5.21
C ILE A 118 -1.41 -7.87 5.44
N ILE A 119 -2.04 -7.30 6.47
CA ILE A 119 -3.48 -7.46 6.72
C ILE A 119 -4.29 -6.98 5.50
N GLY A 120 -3.96 -5.80 4.96
CA GLY A 120 -4.58 -5.29 3.75
C GLY A 120 -4.42 -6.22 2.55
N GLY A 121 -3.22 -6.78 2.35
CA GLY A 121 -2.93 -7.78 1.31
C GLY A 121 -3.75 -9.06 1.46
N LEU A 122 -3.89 -9.58 2.68
CA LEU A 122 -4.71 -10.77 2.98
C LEU A 122 -6.19 -10.53 2.66
N ILE A 123 -6.73 -9.36 3.01
CA ILE A 123 -8.13 -8.99 2.67
C ILE A 123 -8.34 -9.02 1.16
N LEU A 124 -7.37 -8.55 0.37
CA LEU A 124 -7.43 -8.60 -1.09
C LEU A 124 -7.42 -10.03 -1.64
N ILE A 125 -6.66 -10.94 -1.02
CA ILE A 125 -6.64 -12.37 -1.37
C ILE A 125 -7.97 -13.02 -1.04
N PHE A 126 -8.49 -12.84 0.18
CA PHE A 126 -9.79 -13.38 0.60
C PHE A 126 -10.94 -12.86 -0.26
N TYR A 127 -10.91 -11.58 -0.63
CA TYR A 127 -11.89 -11.01 -1.56
C TYR A 127 -11.87 -11.72 -2.93
N ARG A 128 -10.69 -12.11 -3.42
CA ARG A 128 -10.56 -12.83 -4.68
C ARG A 128 -11.10 -14.25 -4.56
N LEU A 129 -10.74 -14.97 -3.50
CA LEU A 129 -11.19 -16.34 -3.25
C LEU A 129 -12.71 -16.42 -3.03
N SER A 130 -13.31 -15.43 -2.35
CA SER A 130 -14.76 -15.38 -2.13
C SER A 130 -15.59 -15.11 -3.40
N LYS A 131 -14.94 -14.76 -4.52
CA LYS A 131 -15.58 -14.45 -5.80
C LYS A 131 -15.38 -15.51 -6.88
N GLU A 132 -14.49 -16.46 -6.63
CA GLU A 132 -14.31 -17.66 -7.45
C GLU A 132 -15.30 -18.73 -6.98
#